data_AF-A0A963HZY3-F1
#
_entry.id   AF-A0A963HZY3-F1
#
_cell.length_a   1.000
_cell.length_b   1.000
_cell.length_c   1.000
_cell.angle_alpha   90.00
_cell.angle_beta   90.00
_cell.angle_gamma   90.00
#
_symmetry.space_group_name_H-M   'P 1'
#
loop_
_entity.id
_entity.type
_entity.pdbx_description
1 polymer ?
#
loop_
_entity_poly.entity_id
_entity_poly.type
_entity_poly.pdbx_seq_one_letter_code
_entity_poly.pdbx_strand_id
1 'polypeptide(L)'
;MNFSSEEAALLRQLAHGFGLGRRFGFYAATLLPVVAFGVYGFLKRDYVASSVALLGAIGHIAWRISAETQHLQLYRSIAQKVLAEAERRETA
;
A
#
# COMPACT_ATOMS: atom_id res chain seq x y z
N MET A 1 10.53 -25.78 -3.99
CA MET A 1 9.67 -24.58 -3.94
C MET A 1 9.04 -24.29 -5.30
N ASN A 2 7.71 -24.46 -5.44
CA ASN A 2 6.97 -24.15 -6.67
C ASN A 2 6.04 -22.95 -6.44
N PHE A 3 6.40 -21.80 -7.01
CA PHE A 3 5.55 -20.62 -7.07
C PHE A 3 4.73 -20.63 -8.36
N SER A 4 3.50 -20.12 -8.33
CA SER A 4 2.76 -19.90 -9.59
C SER A 4 3.45 -18.83 -10.44
N SER A 5 3.15 -18.79 -11.74
CA SER A 5 3.64 -17.75 -12.64
C SER A 5 3.31 -16.34 -12.14
N GLU A 6 2.13 -16.17 -11.55
CA GLU A 6 1.64 -14.90 -10.98
C GLU A 6 2.41 -14.50 -9.71
N GLU A 7 2.62 -15.44 -8.79
CA GLU A 7 3.40 -15.20 -7.56
C GLU A 7 4.86 -14.88 -7.89
N ALA A 8 5.46 -15.59 -8.85
CA ALA A 8 6.82 -15.36 -9.29
C ALA A 8 6.98 -13.98 -9.96
N ALA A 9 6.00 -13.53 -10.74
CA ALA A 9 5.98 -12.20 -11.33
C ALA A 9 5.89 -11.10 -10.26
N LEU A 10 5.00 -11.26 -9.27
CA LEU A 10 4.86 -10.34 -8.14
C LEU A 10 6.12 -10.28 -7.27
N LEU A 11 6.75 -11.42 -6.99
CA LEU A 11 8.01 -11.50 -6.26
C LEU A 11 9.15 -10.78 -6.99
N ARG A 12 9.26 -10.94 -8.32
CA ARG A 12 10.24 -10.20 -9.13
C ARG A 12 9.99 -8.70 -9.09
N GLN A 13 8.72 -8.28 -9.11
CA GLN A 13 8.35 -6.87 -9.00
C GLN A 13 8.70 -6.27 -7.63
N LEU A 14 8.52 -7.04 -6.55
CA LEU A 14 8.89 -6.65 -5.19
C LEU A 14 10.41 -6.63 -4.99
N ALA A 15 11.12 -7.63 -5.50
CA ALA A 15 12.57 -7.75 -5.43
C ALA A 15 13.29 -6.62 -6.18
N HIS A 16 12.68 -6.10 -7.26
CA HIS A 16 13.26 -5.00 -8.02
C HIS A 16 13.16 -3.62 -7.36
N GLY A 17 12.60 -3.53 -6.16
CA GLY A 17 12.60 -2.30 -5.36
C GLY A 17 11.99 -1.14 -6.14
N PHE A 18 10.65 -1.05 -6.18
CA PHE A 18 9.97 0.13 -6.71
C PHE A 18 10.59 1.40 -6.10
N GLY A 19 11.29 2.17 -6.95
CA GLY A 19 12.10 3.31 -6.52
C GLY A 19 11.37 4.22 -5.54
N LEU A 20 11.92 4.35 -4.33
CA LEU A 20 11.37 5.17 -3.24
C LEU A 20 10.97 6.58 -3.71
N GLY A 21 11.73 7.18 -4.63
CA GLY A 21 11.42 8.50 -5.19
C GLY A 21 10.12 8.58 -5.99
N ARG A 22 9.76 7.52 -6.75
CA ARG A 22 8.52 7.51 -7.54
C ARG A 22 7.29 7.37 -6.65
N ARG A 23 7.43 6.66 -5.52
CA ARG A 23 6.38 6.56 -4.50
C ARG A 23 6.18 7.89 -3.78
N PHE A 24 7.27 8.57 -3.40
CA PHE A 24 7.18 9.86 -2.70
C PHE A 24 6.50 10.93 -3.54
N GLY A 25 6.84 11.06 -4.83
CA GLY A 25 6.18 11.99 -5.74
C GLY A 25 4.68 11.70 -5.91
N PHE A 26 4.31 10.42 -5.97
CA PHE A 26 2.90 10.01 -6.04
C PHE A 26 2.14 10.35 -4.75
N TYR A 27 2.72 10.09 -3.57
CA TYR A 27 2.10 10.45 -2.28
C TYR A 27 1.98 11.95 -2.10
N ALA A 28 3.02 12.70 -2.47
CA ALA A 28 2.97 14.16 -2.45
C ALA A 28 1.82 14.66 -3.34
N ALA A 29 1.71 14.19 -4.59
CA ALA A 29 0.65 14.63 -5.51
C ALA A 29 -0.77 14.32 -4.99
N THR A 30 -0.96 13.23 -4.24
CA THR A 30 -2.28 12.83 -3.73
C THR A 30 -2.63 13.44 -2.37
N LEU A 31 -1.65 13.69 -1.50
CA LEU A 31 -1.85 14.30 -0.18
C LEU A 31 -1.80 15.83 -0.21
N LEU A 32 -1.05 16.43 -1.13
CA LEU A 32 -0.89 17.90 -1.20
C LEU A 32 -2.24 18.63 -1.35
N PRO A 33 -3.19 18.19 -2.21
CA PRO A 33 -4.49 18.85 -2.31
C PRO A 33 -5.28 18.75 -1.00
N VAL A 34 -5.26 17.60 -0.35
CA VAL A 34 -5.94 17.37 0.94
C VAL A 34 -5.41 18.32 2.00
N VAL A 35 -4.09 18.42 2.13
CA VAL A 35 -3.44 19.34 3.07
C VAL A 35 -3.73 20.80 2.71
N ALA A 36 -3.67 21.16 1.43
CA ALA A 36 -3.94 22.52 0.97
C ALA A 36 -5.37 22.96 1.27
N PHE A 37 -6.37 22.12 1.00
CA PHE A 37 -7.77 22.39 1.34
C PHE A 37 -7.99 22.44 2.85
N GLY A 38 -7.31 21.60 3.62
CA GLY A 38 -7.39 21.63 5.08
C GLY A 38 -6.83 22.92 5.67
N VAL A 39 -5.64 23.34 5.22
CA VAL A 39 -5.02 24.61 5.66
C VAL A 39 -5.86 25.81 5.24
N TYR A 40 -6.34 25.82 3.98
CA TYR A 40 -7.23 26.88 3.50
C TYR A 40 -8.52 26.96 4.33
N GLY A 41 -9.19 25.81 4.51
CA GLY A 41 -10.42 25.71 5.28
C GLY A 41 -10.26 26.19 6.72
N PHE A 42 -9.15 25.82 7.36
CA PHE A 42 -8.82 26.28 8.72
C PHE A 42 -8.59 27.80 8.79
N LEU A 43 -7.76 28.34 7.89
CA LEU A 43 -7.44 29.78 7.89
C LEU A 43 -8.65 30.66 7.55
N LYS A 44 -9.52 30.20 6.65
CA LYS A 44 -10.71 30.94 6.21
C LYS A 44 -11.97 30.60 7.01
N ARG A 45 -11.90 29.68 7.97
CA ARG A 45 -13.06 29.09 8.65
C ARG A 45 -14.11 28.57 7.68
N ASP A 46 -13.66 28.05 6.54
CA ASP A 46 -14.49 27.43 5.53
C ASP A 46 -14.67 25.94 5.89
N TYR A 47 -15.86 25.64 6.42
CA TYR A 47 -16.24 24.29 6.83
C TYR A 47 -16.40 23.35 5.64
N VAL A 48 -16.72 23.85 4.45
CA VAL A 48 -16.84 23.04 3.23
C VAL A 48 -15.46 22.57 2.81
N ALA A 49 -14.49 23.49 2.71
CA ALA A 49 -13.11 23.14 2.39
C ALA A 49 -12.50 22.15 3.41
N SER A 50 -12.77 22.37 4.70
CA SER A 50 -12.30 21.47 5.77
C SER A 50 -12.92 20.06 5.66
N SER A 51 -14.21 19.98 5.32
CA SER A 51 -14.90 18.69 5.13
C SER A 51 -14.39 17.96 3.90
N VAL A 52 -14.14 18.66 2.79
CA VAL A 52 -13.55 18.08 1.57
C VAL A 52 -12.15 17.52 1.87
N ALA A 53 -11.33 18.27 2.61
CA ALA A 53 -10.02 17.79 3.06
C ALA A 53 -10.13 16.51 3.91
N LEU A 54 -11.05 16.49 4.88
CA LEU A 54 -11.26 15.32 5.73
C LEU A 54 -11.70 14.08 4.92
N LEU A 55 -12.66 14.24 4.00
CA LEU A 55 -13.11 13.16 3.13
C LEU A 55 -11.99 12.66 2.22
N GLY A 56 -11.18 13.57 1.66
CA GLY A 56 -10.01 13.21 0.88
C GLY A 56 -8.97 12.43 1.69
N ALA A 57 -8.74 12.81 2.95
CA ALA A 57 -7.84 12.09 3.85
C ALA A 57 -8.35 10.67 4.15
N ILE A 58 -9.65 10.53 4.46
CA ILE A 58 -10.29 9.22 4.71
C ILE A 58 -10.17 8.34 3.46
N GLY A 59 -10.50 8.87 2.28
CA GLY A 59 -10.40 8.14 1.02
C GLY A 59 -8.97 7.67 0.74
N HIS A 60 -7.96 8.52 1.01
CA HIS A 60 -6.55 8.15 0.84
C HIS A 60 -6.14 7.02 1.78
N ILE A 61 -6.54 7.08 3.06
CA ILE A 61 -6.27 6.03 4.05
C ILE A 61 -6.94 4.71 3.62
N ALA A 62 -8.22 4.76 3.23
CA ALA A 62 -8.95 3.58 2.78
C ALA A 62 -8.30 2.93 1.56
N TRP A 63 -7.87 3.74 0.59
CA TRP A 63 -7.13 3.26 -0.58
C TRP A 63 -5.81 2.58 -0.19
N ARG A 64 -5.06 3.14 0.77
CA ARG A 64 -3.82 2.54 1.26
C ARG A 64 -4.02 1.22 1.97
N ILE A 65 -5.03 1.14 2.84
CA ILE A 65 -5.39 -0.10 3.54
C ILE A 65 -5.78 -1.17 2.52
N SER A 66 -6.58 -0.82 1.50
CA SER A 66 -6.97 -1.75 0.44
C SER A 66 -5.76 -2.30 -0.33
N ALA A 67 -4.84 -1.43 -0.73
CA ALA A 67 -3.60 -1.83 -1.41
C ALA A 67 -2.71 -2.73 -0.54
N GLU A 68 -2.57 -2.44 0.76
CA GLU A 68 -1.78 -3.29 1.67
C GLU A 68 -2.45 -4.64 1.95
N THR A 69 -3.78 -4.68 2.00
CA THR A 69 -4.53 -5.93 2.21
C THR A 69 -4.30 -6.93 1.08
N GLN A 70 -4.17 -6.46 -0.16
CA GLN A 70 -3.83 -7.30 -1.32
C GLN A 70 -2.44 -7.93 -1.18
N HIS A 71 -1.47 -7.21 -0.62
CA HIS A 71 -0.12 -7.74 -0.38
C HIS A 71 -0.08 -8.74 0.78
N LEU A 72 -0.90 -8.57 1.81
CA LEU A 72 -0.96 -9.49 2.96
C LEU A 72 -1.38 -10.91 2.57
N GLN A 73 -2.33 -11.06 1.64
CA GLN A 73 -2.74 -12.39 1.15
C GLN A 73 -1.59 -13.10 0.42
N LEU A 74 -0.84 -12.36 -0.40
CA LEU A 74 0.34 -12.87 -1.09
C LEU A 74 1.43 -13.28 -0.10
N TYR A 75 1.74 -12.43 0.89
CA TYR A 75 2.73 -12.77 1.92
C TYR A 75 2.31 -13.99 2.74
N ARG A 76 1.02 -14.13 3.05
CA ARG A 76 0.50 -15.32 3.72
C ARG A 76 0.66 -16.58 2.88
N SER A 77 0.37 -16.52 1.58
CA SER A 77 0.60 -17.65 0.64
C SER A 77 2.09 -18.05 0.61
N ILE A 78 2.99 -17.06 0.46
CA ILE A 78 4.44 -17.31 0.44
C ILE A 78 4.90 -17.91 1.77
N ALA A 79 4.47 -17.36 2.91
CA ALA A 79 4.84 -17.86 4.23
C ALA A 79 4.40 -19.32 4.45
N GLN A 80 3.18 -19.68 4.03
CA GLN A 80 2.69 -21.06 4.09
C GLN A 80 3.54 -22.00 3.24
N LYS A 81 3.95 -21.57 2.03
CA LYS A 81 4.83 -22.36 1.16
C LYS A 81 6.25 -22.51 1.72
N VAL A 82 6.78 -21.47 2.35
CA VAL A 82 8.08 -21.51 3.03
C VAL A 82 8.07 -22.50 4.19
N LEU A 83 7.04 -22.43 5.04
CA LEU A 83 6.89 -23.34 6.18
C LEU A 83 6.72 -24.79 5.74
N ALA A 84 5.84 -25.06 4.77
CA ALA A 84 5.61 -26.40 4.27
C ALA A 84 6.86 -27.03 3.62
N GLU A 85 7.74 -26.23 3.01
CA GLU A 85 9.01 -26.72 2.47
C GLU A 85 10.04 -26.99 3.57
N ALA A 86 10.07 -26.16 4.62
CA ALA A 86 10.93 -26.37 5.78
C ALA A 86 10.58 -27.69 6.50
N GLU A 87 9.29 -27.95 6.75
CA GLU A 87 8.81 -29.20 7.35
C GLU A 87 9.17 -30.45 6.51
N ARG A 88 9.09 -30.35 5.17
CA ARG A 88 9.49 -31.44 4.27
C ARG A 88 10.99 -31.74 4.30
N ARG A 89 11.84 -30.76 4.61
CA ARG A 89 13.29 -30.95 4.73
C ARG A 89 13.70 -31.49 6.08
N GLU A 90 12.91 -31.24 7.13
CA GLU A 90 13.14 -31.82 8.46
C GLU A 90 12.67 -33.28 8.57
N THR A 91 11.73 -33.69 7.71
CA THR A 91 11.14 -35.04 7.69
C THR A 91 11.73 -35.98 6.61
N ALA A 92 12.66 -35.48 5.79
CA ALA A 92 13.36 -36.24 4.74
C ALA A 92 14.83 -36.47 5.11
#